data_AF-A0A1G4J1H2-F1
#
_entry.id   AF-A0A1G4J1H2-F1
#
_cell.length_a   1.000
_cell.length_b   1.000
_cell.length_c   1.000
_cell.angle_alpha   90.00
_cell.angle_beta   90.00
_cell.angle_gamma   90.00
#
_symmetry.space_group_name_H-M   'P 1'
#
loop_
_entity.id
_entity.type
_entity.pdbx_description
1 polymer ?
#
loop_
_entity_poly.entity_id
_entity_poly.type
_entity_poly.pdbx_seq_one_letter_code
_entity_poly.pdbx_strand_id
1 'polypeptide(L)'
;MPSDTIGGEAATEEHAPLYKWSSCSSLLNPPKNQSKSQIRKIHIYDFDNTLFKSPAPNPNLLSSFLSNVLTDPQRLSNGGWWSEPRFLLELIDEWIDARNGDGNDTERDSIDGMYWNKDIVDLTRLSQQSPDTLSILMTGRKEIFFADALRKVLEEPVFGGKRLRFHGVFLKKSGFETTMSYKTSCLTDLLMHYDSCQEITIYDDRVRQLRGFRQFLFEFVEAMQPSLQYTLVHVPGLIKYLQPSKERKIISRIFKEHNDAAAGLGSRNHAQGAPRLFYTGKVYHKEKRLGAAYILTTQSRRKLVAFIVQTLSPTVNLDDLHISGRYILCTEHGTITNRKIATMILTGSAEEPSDETIDAYMHFMNTGNDNARISFMVTKIGTAPNGQCVCDVKSGDETRYVYTEFPALRIPLTAPSSQLIDTSPELFNDDLYTWTDVSSEKLMIDADFGYRFVLTAVMAKKTKKTRKARI
;
A
#
# COMPACT_ATOMS: atom_id res chain seq x y z
N MET A 1 -21.64 19.11 -48.83
CA MET A 1 -21.05 18.41 -47.68
C MET A 1 -22.20 17.94 -46.79
N PRO A 2 -22.76 16.74 -46.99
CA PRO A 2 -23.74 16.20 -46.06
C PRO A 2 -23.04 15.71 -44.79
N SER A 3 -23.77 15.80 -43.70
CA SER A 3 -23.34 15.75 -42.31
C SER A 3 -23.04 14.34 -41.78
N ASP A 4 -21.84 14.16 -41.21
CA ASP A 4 -21.39 12.96 -40.46
C ASP A 4 -22.10 12.76 -39.10
N THR A 5 -23.22 13.43 -38.83
CA THR A 5 -23.89 13.40 -37.52
C THR A 5 -24.78 12.17 -37.29
N ILE A 6 -25.20 11.45 -38.33
CA ILE A 6 -26.19 10.35 -38.22
C ILE A 6 -25.56 9.06 -37.67
N GLY A 7 -24.25 8.83 -37.88
CA GLY A 7 -23.57 7.63 -37.38
C GLY A 7 -23.19 7.65 -35.90
N GLY A 8 -23.03 8.85 -35.31
CA GLY A 8 -22.59 9.02 -33.93
C GLY A 8 -23.67 8.75 -32.88
N GLU A 9 -24.92 9.15 -33.17
CA GLU A 9 -26.06 8.93 -32.25
C GLU A 9 -26.44 7.45 -32.19
N ALA A 10 -26.47 6.74 -33.33
CA ALA A 10 -26.78 5.32 -33.38
C ALA A 10 -25.75 4.45 -32.62
N ALA A 11 -24.45 4.74 -32.77
CA ALA A 11 -23.40 4.05 -32.00
C ALA A 11 -23.48 4.36 -30.49
N THR A 12 -23.94 5.56 -30.14
CA THR A 12 -24.15 5.96 -28.74
C THR A 12 -25.31 5.19 -28.12
N GLU A 13 -26.41 4.97 -28.86
CA GLU A 13 -27.53 4.16 -28.40
C GLU A 13 -27.17 2.67 -28.29
N GLU A 14 -26.43 2.14 -29.27
CA GLU A 14 -26.02 0.72 -29.32
C GLU A 14 -25.22 0.31 -28.09
N HIS A 15 -24.40 1.22 -27.56
CA HIS A 15 -23.55 0.98 -26.39
C HIS A 15 -23.79 1.99 -25.26
N ALA A 16 -25.04 2.46 -25.10
CA ALA A 16 -25.40 3.55 -24.19
C ALA A 16 -24.84 3.47 -22.76
N PRO A 17 -24.80 2.29 -22.09
CA PRO A 17 -24.18 2.20 -20.77
C PRO A 17 -22.70 2.58 -20.75
N LEU A 18 -21.94 2.30 -21.82
CA LEU A 18 -20.52 2.66 -21.90
C LEU A 18 -20.34 4.18 -21.91
N TYR A 19 -21.16 4.90 -22.67
CA TYR A 19 -21.14 6.36 -22.72
C TYR A 19 -21.64 7.00 -21.43
N LYS A 20 -22.68 6.42 -20.81
CA LYS A 20 -23.23 6.88 -19.54
C LYS A 20 -22.21 6.80 -18.41
N TRP A 21 -21.50 5.67 -18.31
CA TRP A 21 -20.65 5.36 -17.15
C TRP A 21 -19.18 5.67 -17.34
N SER A 22 -18.69 5.80 -18.57
CA SER A 22 -17.30 6.17 -18.79
C SER A 22 -16.97 7.54 -18.20
N SER A 23 -15.87 7.59 -17.47
CA SER A 23 -15.33 8.79 -16.82
C SER A 23 -14.17 9.39 -17.61
N CYS A 24 -13.68 8.70 -18.66
CA CYS A 24 -12.56 9.13 -19.49
C CYS A 24 -12.94 8.99 -20.96
N SER A 25 -13.48 10.07 -21.55
CA SER A 25 -13.94 10.06 -22.94
C SER A 25 -12.82 9.74 -23.94
N SER A 26 -11.59 10.18 -23.68
CA SER A 26 -10.42 9.86 -24.53
C SER A 26 -10.03 8.37 -24.50
N LEU A 27 -10.44 7.63 -23.47
CA LEU A 27 -10.17 6.21 -23.31
C LEU A 27 -11.36 5.32 -23.65
N LEU A 28 -12.52 5.91 -23.93
CA LEU A 28 -13.71 5.18 -24.32
C LEU A 28 -13.47 4.51 -25.69
N ASN A 29 -13.65 3.19 -25.74
CA ASN A 29 -13.43 2.41 -26.96
C ASN A 29 -14.56 1.38 -27.12
N PRO A 30 -15.78 1.83 -27.47
CA PRO A 30 -16.92 0.93 -27.60
C PRO A 30 -16.70 -0.01 -28.80
N PRO A 31 -17.32 -1.20 -28.80
CA PRO A 31 -17.31 -2.07 -29.97
C PRO A 31 -17.80 -1.32 -31.21
N LYS A 32 -17.12 -1.50 -32.34
CA LYS A 32 -17.43 -0.75 -33.57
C LYS A 32 -18.33 -1.52 -34.52
N ASN A 33 -18.21 -2.85 -34.54
CA ASN A 33 -18.84 -3.73 -35.53
C ASN A 33 -19.70 -4.79 -34.86
N GLN A 34 -20.04 -4.61 -33.59
CA GLN A 34 -20.80 -5.56 -32.80
C GLN A 34 -22.02 -4.87 -32.23
N SER A 35 -23.20 -5.39 -32.51
CA SER A 35 -24.41 -4.97 -31.84
C SER A 35 -24.39 -5.43 -30.38
N LYS A 36 -25.20 -4.80 -29.53
CA LYS A 36 -25.43 -5.19 -28.14
C LYS A 36 -25.87 -6.65 -28.00
N SER A 37 -26.62 -7.17 -28.97
CA SER A 37 -27.07 -8.57 -28.99
C SER A 37 -25.96 -9.58 -29.33
N GLN A 38 -24.84 -9.11 -29.88
CA GLN A 38 -23.66 -9.94 -30.16
C GLN A 38 -22.72 -10.03 -28.96
N ILE A 39 -22.89 -9.18 -27.94
CA ILE A 39 -22.10 -9.26 -26.71
C ILE A 39 -22.59 -10.45 -25.87
N ARG A 40 -21.69 -11.40 -25.64
CA ARG A 40 -21.95 -12.63 -24.87
C ARG A 40 -21.28 -12.62 -23.51
N LYS A 41 -20.22 -11.84 -23.32
CA LYS A 41 -19.45 -11.83 -22.08
C LYS A 41 -19.14 -10.43 -21.59
N ILE A 42 -19.10 -10.26 -20.28
CA ILE A 42 -18.66 -9.01 -19.64
C ILE A 42 -17.58 -9.34 -18.61
N HIS A 43 -16.39 -8.76 -18.77
CA HIS A 43 -15.30 -8.86 -17.82
C HIS A 43 -15.08 -7.52 -17.13
N ILE A 44 -15.17 -7.51 -15.80
CA ILE A 44 -14.97 -6.35 -14.96
C ILE A 44 -13.67 -6.49 -14.18
N TYR A 45 -12.79 -5.50 -14.29
CA TYR A 45 -11.52 -5.45 -13.58
C TYR A 45 -11.55 -4.31 -12.55
N ASP A 46 -11.32 -4.60 -11.27
CA ASP A 46 -11.01 -3.53 -10.31
C ASP A 46 -9.62 -2.95 -10.57
N PHE A 47 -9.42 -1.67 -10.22
CA PHE A 47 -8.15 -1.00 -10.41
C PHE A 47 -7.19 -1.23 -9.24
N ASP A 48 -7.61 -0.87 -8.02
CA ASP A 48 -6.72 -0.75 -6.87
C ASP A 48 -6.32 -2.13 -6.35
N ASN A 49 -5.01 -2.42 -6.35
CA ASN A 49 -4.38 -3.68 -5.93
C ASN A 49 -4.79 -4.94 -6.72
N THR A 50 -5.73 -4.80 -7.66
CA THR A 50 -6.12 -5.85 -8.60
C THR A 50 -5.31 -5.73 -9.88
N LEU A 51 -5.48 -4.62 -10.61
CA LEU A 51 -4.77 -4.34 -11.86
C LEU A 51 -3.47 -3.56 -11.61
N PHE A 52 -3.54 -2.48 -10.82
CA PHE A 52 -2.42 -1.62 -10.46
C PHE A 52 -2.12 -1.73 -8.97
N LYS A 53 -0.84 -1.80 -8.59
CA LYS A 53 -0.37 -1.94 -7.21
C LYS A 53 -0.44 -0.60 -6.46
N SER A 54 -1.65 -0.08 -6.33
CA SER A 54 -1.94 1.21 -5.70
C SER A 54 -1.27 1.33 -4.33
N PRO A 55 -0.84 2.56 -3.94
CA PRO A 55 -0.05 2.73 -2.74
C PRO A 55 -0.90 2.50 -1.48
N ALA A 56 -0.40 1.67 -0.58
CA ALA A 56 -0.95 1.47 0.76
C ALA A 56 -0.19 2.33 1.80
N PRO A 57 -0.81 2.68 2.94
CA PRO A 57 -0.11 3.32 4.05
C PRO A 57 1.09 2.47 4.49
N ASN A 58 2.27 3.07 4.61
CA ASN A 58 3.49 2.31 4.89
C ASN A 58 3.59 1.95 6.38
N PRO A 59 3.46 0.67 6.77
CA PRO A 59 3.44 0.26 8.18
C PRO A 59 4.78 0.45 8.90
N ASN A 60 5.85 0.71 8.12
CA ASN A 60 7.19 0.92 8.65
C ASN A 60 7.49 2.39 8.90
N LEU A 61 6.68 3.27 8.30
CA LEU A 61 6.73 4.70 8.52
C LEU A 61 5.64 5.13 9.50
N LEU A 62 4.43 4.57 9.39
CA LEU A 62 3.24 5.05 10.07
C LEU A 62 2.85 4.16 11.26
N SER A 63 2.44 4.78 12.36
CA SER A 63 1.79 4.07 13.45
C SER A 63 0.40 3.56 13.01
N SER A 64 -0.10 2.52 13.67
CA SER A 64 -1.46 2.00 13.46
C SER A 64 -2.52 3.10 13.67
N PHE A 65 -2.33 3.95 14.68
CA PHE A 65 -3.21 5.08 14.95
C PHE A 65 -3.24 6.09 13.79
N LEU A 66 -2.07 6.49 13.26
CA LEU A 66 -2.01 7.39 12.11
C LEU A 66 -2.60 6.77 10.86
N SER A 67 -2.32 5.48 10.61
CA SER A 67 -2.89 4.74 9.49
C SER A 67 -4.42 4.76 9.53
N ASN A 68 -5.00 4.48 10.70
CA ASN A 68 -6.47 4.54 10.90
C ASN A 68 -7.04 5.94 10.66
N VAL A 69 -6.34 6.99 11.11
CA VAL A 69 -6.76 8.39 10.85
C VAL A 69 -6.73 8.69 9.36
N LEU A 70 -5.72 8.21 8.63
CA LEU A 70 -5.60 8.44 7.19
C LEU A 70 -6.63 7.64 6.40
N THR A 71 -6.93 6.39 6.76
CA THR A 71 -7.84 5.53 5.97
C THR A 71 -9.32 5.75 6.26
N ASP A 72 -9.67 6.40 7.36
CA ASP A 72 -11.06 6.72 7.71
C ASP A 72 -11.54 7.96 6.91
N PRO A 73 -12.53 7.80 6.01
CA PRO A 73 -12.98 8.87 5.13
C PRO A 73 -13.67 10.03 5.87
N GLN A 74 -14.00 9.87 7.16
CA GLN A 74 -14.66 10.89 7.97
C GLN A 74 -13.69 11.63 8.90
N ARG A 75 -12.40 11.29 8.90
CA ARG A 75 -11.42 11.96 9.79
C ARG A 75 -10.87 13.23 9.20
N LEU A 76 -10.48 13.20 7.94
CA LEU A 76 -9.80 14.31 7.29
C LEU A 76 -10.73 15.02 6.31
N SER A 77 -10.49 16.31 6.07
CA SER A 77 -11.36 17.14 5.23
C SER A 77 -11.32 16.74 3.76
N ASN A 78 -10.21 16.13 3.33
CA ASN A 78 -10.01 15.59 1.99
C ASN A 78 -10.56 14.16 1.84
N GLY A 79 -11.14 13.56 2.88
CA GLY A 79 -11.69 12.20 2.83
C GLY A 79 -10.66 11.07 2.95
N GLY A 80 -9.44 11.38 3.41
CA GLY A 80 -8.42 10.38 3.72
C GLY A 80 -7.68 9.79 2.53
N TRP A 81 -6.92 8.73 2.77
CA TRP A 81 -5.96 8.10 1.88
C TRP A 81 -6.55 7.73 0.51
N TRP A 82 -7.68 7.00 0.52
CA TRP A 82 -8.31 6.51 -0.71
C TRP A 82 -9.07 7.60 -1.48
N SER A 83 -9.36 8.74 -0.85
CA SER A 83 -9.96 9.91 -1.52
C SER A 83 -8.92 10.93 -2.00
N GLU A 84 -7.65 10.74 -1.67
CA GLU A 84 -6.58 11.68 -1.93
C GLU A 84 -5.76 11.27 -3.17
N PRO A 85 -5.87 12.00 -4.30
CA PRO A 85 -5.20 11.62 -5.54
C PRO A 85 -3.68 11.72 -5.48
N ARG A 86 -3.11 12.58 -4.63
CA ARG A 86 -1.65 12.78 -4.58
C ARG A 86 -0.87 11.52 -4.24
N PHE A 87 -1.42 10.61 -3.44
CA PHE A 87 -0.74 9.34 -3.15
C PHE A 87 -0.61 8.48 -4.41
N LEU A 88 -1.71 8.30 -5.14
CA LEU A 88 -1.72 7.50 -6.36
C LEU A 88 -0.88 8.15 -7.48
N LEU A 89 -1.03 9.47 -7.66
CA LEU A 89 -0.26 10.23 -8.65
C LEU A 89 1.24 10.13 -8.41
N GLU A 90 1.70 10.25 -7.17
CA GLU A 90 3.12 10.09 -6.84
C GLU A 90 3.67 8.72 -7.26
N LEU A 91 2.85 7.66 -7.13
CA LEU A 91 3.25 6.32 -7.56
C LEU A 91 3.21 6.15 -9.09
N ILE A 92 2.22 6.76 -9.76
CA ILE A 92 2.14 6.78 -11.22
C ILE A 92 3.35 7.51 -11.80
N ASP A 93 3.72 8.66 -11.24
CA ASP A 93 4.86 9.47 -11.68
C ASP A 93 6.16 8.68 -11.48
N GLU A 94 6.34 8.04 -10.33
CA GLU A 94 7.49 7.17 -10.07
C GLU A 94 7.62 6.03 -11.09
N TRP A 95 6.50 5.40 -11.46
CA TRP A 95 6.48 4.34 -12.47
C TRP A 95 6.87 4.85 -13.85
N ILE A 96 6.25 5.94 -14.31
CA ILE A 96 6.49 6.53 -15.63
C ILE A 96 7.95 6.98 -15.73
N ASP A 97 8.48 7.65 -14.71
CA ASP A 97 9.87 8.12 -14.68
C ASP A 97 10.85 6.94 -14.71
N ALA A 98 10.59 5.88 -13.93
CA ALA A 98 11.43 4.68 -13.94
C ALA A 98 11.42 3.99 -15.32
N ARG A 99 10.24 3.89 -15.94
CA ARG A 99 10.05 3.23 -17.23
C ARG A 99 10.66 4.01 -18.41
N ASN A 100 10.63 5.34 -18.35
CA ASN A 100 11.19 6.23 -19.37
C ASN A 100 12.72 6.33 -19.34
N GLY A 101 13.41 5.65 -18.41
CA GLY A 101 14.86 5.53 -18.44
C GLY A 101 15.38 4.80 -19.69
N ASP A 102 16.70 4.85 -19.89
CA ASP A 102 17.42 4.27 -21.04
C ASP A 102 17.50 2.71 -21.02
N GLY A 103 16.48 2.05 -20.50
CA GLY A 103 16.39 0.60 -20.38
C GLY A 103 15.89 -0.09 -21.65
N ASN A 104 16.27 -1.37 -21.82
CA ASN A 104 15.71 -2.24 -22.85
C ASN A 104 14.29 -2.73 -22.46
N ASP A 105 13.60 -3.41 -23.39
CA ASP A 105 12.22 -3.85 -23.15
C ASP A 105 12.08 -4.83 -21.97
N THR A 106 13.08 -5.68 -21.72
CA THR A 106 13.07 -6.60 -20.58
C THR A 106 13.15 -5.86 -19.25
N GLU A 107 13.98 -4.81 -19.18
CA GLU A 107 14.07 -3.95 -18.00
C GLU A 107 12.78 -3.17 -17.77
N ARG A 108 12.17 -2.65 -18.83
CA ARG A 108 10.86 -1.98 -18.75
C ARG A 108 9.76 -2.92 -18.26
N ASP A 109 9.71 -4.15 -18.76
CA ASP A 109 8.75 -5.17 -18.30
C ASP A 109 8.98 -5.54 -16.83
N SER A 110 10.24 -5.62 -16.39
CA SER A 110 10.57 -5.81 -14.98
C SER A 110 10.08 -4.65 -14.12
N ILE A 111 10.26 -3.41 -14.59
CA ILE A 111 9.76 -2.20 -13.93
C ILE A 111 8.23 -2.25 -13.87
N ASP A 112 7.55 -2.55 -14.99
CA ASP A 112 6.10 -2.67 -15.05
C ASP A 112 5.59 -3.71 -14.04
N GLY A 113 6.28 -4.84 -13.91
CA GLY A 113 6.02 -5.87 -12.89
C GLY A 113 6.08 -5.38 -11.45
N MET A 114 6.77 -4.27 -11.16
CA MET A 114 6.80 -3.64 -9.83
C MET A 114 5.56 -2.79 -9.53
N TYR A 115 4.77 -2.40 -10.53
CA TYR A 115 3.62 -1.50 -10.39
C TYR A 115 2.30 -2.09 -10.90
N TRP A 116 2.35 -3.06 -11.79
CA TRP A 116 1.19 -3.70 -12.40
C TRP A 116 1.14 -5.19 -12.07
N ASN A 117 -0.08 -5.73 -12.05
CA ASN A 117 -0.28 -7.17 -11.98
C ASN A 117 -0.28 -7.75 -13.40
N LYS A 118 0.80 -8.43 -13.77
CA LYS A 118 1.02 -8.95 -15.13
C LYS A 118 -0.10 -9.89 -15.58
N ASP A 119 -0.55 -10.79 -14.71
CA ASP A 119 -1.57 -11.77 -15.06
C ASP A 119 -2.90 -11.08 -15.38
N ILE A 120 -3.27 -10.05 -14.62
CA ILE A 120 -4.50 -9.28 -14.85
C ILE A 120 -4.39 -8.41 -16.11
N VAL A 121 -3.20 -7.85 -16.41
CA VAL A 121 -2.96 -7.14 -17.67
C VAL A 121 -3.12 -8.08 -18.86
N ASP A 122 -2.56 -9.29 -18.79
CA ASP A 122 -2.68 -10.27 -19.86
C ASP A 122 -4.12 -10.77 -20.04
N LEU A 123 -4.85 -11.03 -18.95
CA LEU A 123 -6.29 -11.34 -18.99
C LEU A 123 -7.11 -10.21 -19.62
N THR A 124 -6.79 -8.96 -19.31
CA THR A 124 -7.46 -7.80 -19.91
C THR A 124 -7.24 -7.78 -21.42
N ARG A 125 -6.01 -8.04 -21.88
CA ARG A 125 -5.66 -8.10 -23.31
C ARG A 125 -6.37 -9.24 -24.03
N LEU A 126 -6.48 -10.42 -23.41
CA LEU A 126 -7.25 -11.54 -23.97
C LEU A 126 -8.73 -11.17 -24.12
N SER A 127 -9.30 -10.50 -23.12
CA SER A 127 -10.68 -10.03 -23.17
C SER A 127 -10.93 -9.03 -24.29
N GLN A 128 -9.96 -8.15 -24.55
CA GLN A 128 -10.04 -7.22 -25.68
C GLN A 128 -9.95 -7.88 -27.05
N GLN A 129 -9.28 -9.04 -27.14
CA GLN A 129 -9.14 -9.78 -28.40
C GLN A 129 -10.41 -10.58 -28.73
N SER A 130 -11.25 -10.88 -27.72
CA SER A 130 -12.50 -11.61 -27.95
C SER A 130 -13.60 -10.67 -28.48
N PRO A 131 -14.12 -10.90 -29.69
CA PRO A 131 -15.03 -9.95 -30.35
C PRO A 131 -16.40 -9.83 -29.69
N ASP A 132 -16.80 -10.79 -28.86
CA ASP A 132 -18.09 -10.88 -28.15
C ASP A 132 -18.00 -10.48 -26.67
N THR A 133 -16.85 -9.95 -26.23
CA THR A 133 -16.55 -9.70 -24.81
C THR A 133 -16.34 -8.22 -24.52
N LEU A 134 -17.05 -7.69 -23.53
CA LEU A 134 -16.80 -6.36 -22.99
C LEU A 134 -15.83 -6.39 -21.82
N SER A 135 -14.60 -5.92 -22.02
CA SER A 135 -13.67 -5.57 -20.93
C SER A 135 -13.94 -4.17 -20.37
N ILE A 136 -14.19 -4.06 -19.07
CA ILE A 136 -14.47 -2.79 -18.37
C ILE A 136 -13.54 -2.66 -17.15
N LEU A 137 -12.89 -1.50 -17.01
CA LEU A 137 -12.20 -1.12 -15.77
C LEU A 137 -13.20 -0.41 -14.86
N MET A 138 -13.37 -0.87 -13.62
CA MET A 138 -14.35 -0.31 -12.68
C MET A 138 -13.75 -0.11 -11.29
N THR A 139 -13.74 1.12 -10.78
CA THR A 139 -13.13 1.44 -9.48
C THR A 139 -14.04 2.26 -8.58
N GLY A 140 -13.86 2.10 -7.26
CA GLY A 140 -14.51 2.93 -6.24
C GLY A 140 -13.91 4.34 -6.10
N ARG A 141 -12.81 4.66 -6.81
CA ARG A 141 -12.22 6.00 -6.82
C ARG A 141 -13.22 7.01 -7.40
N LYS A 142 -13.32 8.18 -6.77
CA LYS A 142 -14.29 9.22 -7.16
C LYS A 142 -13.84 9.89 -8.46
N GLU A 143 -14.72 9.93 -9.45
CA GLU A 143 -14.45 10.51 -10.79
C GLU A 143 -13.85 11.91 -10.69
N ILE A 144 -14.47 12.79 -9.91
CA ILE A 144 -14.08 14.20 -9.75
C ILE A 144 -12.63 14.41 -9.27
N PHE A 145 -12.02 13.41 -8.64
CA PHE A 145 -10.64 13.52 -8.13
C PHE A 145 -9.64 12.65 -8.89
N PHE A 146 -10.10 11.59 -9.57
CA PHE A 146 -9.21 10.53 -10.07
C PHE A 146 -9.29 10.31 -11.58
N ALA A 147 -10.22 10.94 -12.31
CA ALA A 147 -10.31 10.77 -13.77
C ALA A 147 -8.99 11.11 -14.48
N ASP A 148 -8.33 12.19 -14.07
CA ASP A 148 -7.04 12.60 -14.66
C ASP A 148 -5.90 11.64 -14.30
N ALA A 149 -5.88 11.11 -13.08
CA ALA A 149 -4.88 10.12 -12.65
C ALA A 149 -5.03 8.80 -13.43
N LEU A 150 -6.26 8.32 -13.58
CA LEU A 150 -6.54 7.10 -14.34
C LEU A 150 -6.31 7.29 -15.83
N ARG A 151 -6.61 8.47 -16.38
CA ARG A 151 -6.26 8.79 -17.76
C ARG A 151 -4.75 8.74 -17.96
N LYS A 152 -4.00 9.43 -17.11
CA LYS A 152 -2.54 9.49 -17.16
C LYS A 152 -1.90 8.10 -17.16
N VAL A 153 -2.29 7.23 -16.22
CA VAL A 153 -1.68 5.89 -16.10
C VAL A 153 -2.07 4.93 -17.23
N LEU A 154 -3.26 5.08 -17.83
CA LEU A 154 -3.74 4.19 -18.90
C LEU A 154 -3.32 4.64 -20.31
N GLU A 155 -2.90 5.89 -20.48
CA GLU A 155 -2.35 6.38 -21.76
C GLU A 155 -0.94 5.81 -22.02
N GLU A 156 -0.24 5.42 -20.95
CA GLU A 156 1.09 4.84 -21.01
C GLU A 156 1.07 3.37 -21.49
N PRO A 157 2.07 2.95 -22.29
CA PRO A 157 2.27 1.53 -22.57
C PRO A 157 2.72 0.77 -21.31
N VAL A 158 2.36 -0.50 -21.22
CA VAL A 158 2.70 -1.38 -20.09
C VAL A 158 2.96 -2.78 -20.62
N PHE A 159 3.96 -3.49 -20.13
CA PHE A 159 4.45 -4.79 -20.62
C PHE A 159 4.57 -4.80 -22.16
N GLY A 160 5.66 -4.21 -22.66
CA GLY A 160 5.92 -3.90 -24.06
C GLY A 160 5.41 -2.52 -24.53
N GLY A 161 5.30 -2.35 -25.85
CA GLY A 161 5.02 -1.06 -26.49
C GLY A 161 3.53 -0.68 -26.66
N LYS A 162 2.59 -1.40 -26.02
CA LYS A 162 1.14 -1.17 -26.19
C LYS A 162 0.48 -0.75 -24.88
N ARG A 163 -0.33 0.31 -24.96
CA ARG A 163 -1.24 0.72 -23.88
C ARG A 163 -2.35 -0.30 -23.64
N LEU A 164 -2.79 -0.40 -22.39
CA LEU A 164 -3.98 -1.17 -22.04
C LEU A 164 -5.22 -0.43 -22.51
N ARG A 165 -6.22 -1.12 -23.05
CA ARG A 165 -7.48 -0.49 -23.45
C ARG A 165 -8.64 -1.24 -22.81
N PHE A 166 -9.74 -0.53 -22.64
CA PHE A 166 -11.00 -1.04 -22.13
C PHE A 166 -12.13 -0.50 -22.99
N HIS A 167 -13.27 -1.19 -23.02
CA HIS A 167 -14.47 -0.65 -23.66
C HIS A 167 -15.06 0.51 -22.86
N GLY A 168 -14.83 0.52 -21.54
CA GLY A 168 -15.17 1.63 -20.65
C GLY A 168 -14.27 1.68 -19.42
N VAL A 169 -14.02 2.89 -18.92
CA VAL A 169 -13.30 3.16 -17.67
C VAL A 169 -14.24 3.88 -16.72
N PHE A 170 -14.69 3.17 -15.69
CA PHE A 170 -15.80 3.57 -14.83
C PHE A 170 -15.27 3.94 -13.44
N LEU A 171 -15.33 5.23 -13.11
CA LEU A 171 -15.04 5.74 -11.77
C LEU A 171 -16.33 6.09 -11.05
N LYS A 172 -16.31 6.02 -9.71
CA LYS A 172 -17.47 6.33 -8.88
C LYS A 172 -17.95 7.76 -9.12
N LYS A 173 -19.14 7.89 -9.71
CA LYS A 173 -19.82 9.17 -9.95
C LYS A 173 -20.35 9.77 -8.64
N SER A 174 -20.60 11.08 -8.65
CA SER A 174 -21.31 11.75 -7.55
C SER A 174 -22.73 11.20 -7.38
N GLY A 175 -23.32 11.39 -6.20
CA GLY A 175 -24.68 10.90 -5.89
C GLY A 175 -24.74 9.48 -5.30
N PHE A 176 -23.63 8.72 -5.32
CA PHE A 176 -23.58 7.40 -4.70
C PHE A 176 -22.95 7.46 -3.30
N GLU A 177 -23.70 7.02 -2.29
CA GLU A 177 -23.21 6.94 -0.91
C GLU A 177 -22.08 5.90 -0.79
N THR A 178 -22.32 4.69 -1.28
CA THR A 178 -21.36 3.57 -1.15
C THR A 178 -20.73 3.20 -2.50
N THR A 179 -19.57 2.55 -2.47
CA THR A 179 -18.95 1.99 -3.68
C THR A 179 -19.78 0.82 -4.23
N MET A 180 -20.38 0.02 -3.35
CA MET A 180 -21.19 -1.12 -3.77
C MET A 180 -22.43 -0.64 -4.54
N SER A 181 -23.17 0.34 -4.01
CA SER A 181 -24.36 0.88 -4.70
C SER A 181 -24.03 1.47 -6.07
N TYR A 182 -22.88 2.14 -6.21
CA TYR A 182 -22.39 2.60 -7.50
C TYR A 182 -22.10 1.45 -8.47
N LYS A 183 -21.29 0.47 -8.03
CA LYS A 183 -20.87 -0.66 -8.86
C LYS A 183 -22.08 -1.50 -9.29
N THR A 184 -23.03 -1.78 -8.39
CA THR A 184 -24.24 -2.53 -8.73
C THR A 184 -25.16 -1.76 -9.68
N SER A 185 -25.32 -0.44 -9.53
CA SER A 185 -26.07 0.37 -10.51
C SER A 185 -25.43 0.34 -11.91
N CYS A 186 -24.10 0.38 -12.00
CA CYS A 186 -23.42 0.22 -13.29
C CYS A 186 -23.69 -1.17 -13.90
N LEU A 187 -23.60 -2.21 -13.08
CA LEU A 187 -23.85 -3.59 -13.52
C LEU A 187 -25.29 -3.81 -13.97
N THR A 188 -26.28 -3.25 -13.25
CA THR A 188 -27.68 -3.31 -13.67
C THR A 188 -27.86 -2.72 -15.06
N ASP A 189 -27.34 -1.52 -15.31
CA ASP A 189 -27.46 -0.90 -16.64
C ASP A 189 -26.77 -1.71 -17.73
N LEU A 190 -25.59 -2.28 -17.44
CA LEU A 190 -24.88 -3.14 -18.38
C LEU A 190 -25.68 -4.40 -18.71
N LEU A 191 -26.09 -5.16 -17.70
CA LEU A 191 -26.76 -6.45 -17.87
C LEU A 191 -28.15 -6.30 -18.49
N MET A 192 -28.88 -5.23 -18.14
CA MET A 192 -30.18 -4.94 -18.75
C MET A 192 -30.05 -4.52 -20.23
N HIS A 193 -28.95 -3.84 -20.59
CA HIS A 193 -28.73 -3.38 -21.97
C HIS A 193 -28.18 -4.47 -22.88
N TYR A 194 -27.23 -5.26 -22.37
CA TYR A 194 -26.65 -6.42 -23.05
C TYR A 194 -27.41 -7.69 -22.67
N ASP A 195 -28.70 -7.73 -23.02
CA ASP A 195 -29.64 -8.81 -22.70
C ASP A 195 -29.21 -10.21 -23.17
N SER A 196 -28.33 -10.25 -24.16
CA SER A 196 -27.79 -11.45 -24.80
C SER A 196 -26.52 -11.96 -24.13
N CYS A 197 -26.06 -11.28 -23.09
CA CYS A 197 -24.94 -11.67 -22.25
C CYS A 197 -25.23 -13.01 -21.55
N GLN A 198 -24.26 -13.91 -21.57
CA GLN A 198 -24.33 -15.25 -20.99
C GLN A 198 -23.41 -15.40 -19.79
N GLU A 199 -22.32 -14.62 -19.74
CA GLU A 199 -21.30 -14.73 -18.71
C GLU A 199 -20.85 -13.34 -18.22
N ILE A 200 -20.77 -13.18 -16.91
CA ILE A 200 -20.07 -12.04 -16.30
C ILE A 200 -18.97 -12.52 -15.36
N THR A 201 -17.76 -12.00 -15.54
CA THR A 201 -16.61 -12.31 -14.68
C THR A 201 -16.07 -11.04 -14.03
N ILE A 202 -15.96 -11.02 -12.70
CA ILE A 202 -15.49 -9.86 -11.92
C ILE A 202 -14.20 -10.23 -11.17
N TYR A 203 -13.15 -9.45 -11.40
CA TYR A 203 -11.84 -9.55 -10.73
C TYR A 203 -11.70 -8.41 -9.71
N ASP A 204 -11.54 -8.73 -8.42
CA ASP A 204 -11.41 -7.73 -7.34
C ASP A 204 -10.53 -8.29 -6.20
N ASP A 205 -9.75 -7.42 -5.56
CA ASP A 205 -8.86 -7.75 -4.44
C ASP A 205 -9.60 -7.86 -3.10
N ARG A 206 -10.78 -7.24 -2.99
CA ARG A 206 -11.50 -7.14 -1.71
C ARG A 206 -12.56 -8.22 -1.64
N VAL A 207 -12.30 -9.23 -0.80
CA VAL A 207 -13.28 -10.29 -0.46
C VAL A 207 -14.65 -9.72 -0.05
N ARG A 208 -14.68 -8.58 0.67
CA ARG A 208 -15.94 -7.92 1.06
C ARG A 208 -16.71 -7.37 -0.16
N GLN A 209 -16.03 -6.84 -1.18
CA GLN A 209 -16.68 -6.41 -2.42
C GLN A 209 -17.23 -7.62 -3.17
N LEU A 210 -16.45 -8.69 -3.32
CA LEU A 210 -16.90 -9.93 -3.96
C LEU A 210 -18.13 -10.54 -3.28
N ARG A 211 -18.22 -10.51 -1.95
CA ARG A 211 -19.44 -10.94 -1.23
C ARG A 211 -20.66 -10.09 -1.60
N GLY A 212 -20.49 -8.77 -1.72
CA GLY A 212 -21.57 -7.88 -2.15
C GLY A 212 -22.00 -8.13 -3.60
N PHE A 213 -21.05 -8.35 -4.50
CA PHE A 213 -21.34 -8.73 -5.89
C PHE A 213 -22.05 -10.08 -5.97
N ARG A 214 -21.66 -11.07 -5.16
CA ARG A 214 -22.35 -12.36 -5.11
C ARG A 214 -23.81 -12.19 -4.75
N GLN A 215 -24.11 -11.41 -3.71
CA GLN A 215 -25.49 -11.15 -3.30
C GLN A 215 -26.29 -10.49 -4.43
N PHE A 216 -25.75 -9.42 -5.01
CA PHE A 216 -26.39 -8.71 -6.12
C PHE A 216 -26.64 -9.60 -7.34
N LEU A 217 -25.63 -10.35 -7.80
CA LEU A 217 -25.73 -11.19 -8.99
C LEU A 217 -26.66 -12.38 -8.76
N PHE A 218 -26.68 -12.94 -7.55
CA PHE A 218 -27.64 -13.99 -7.20
C PHE A 218 -29.08 -13.48 -7.33
N GLU A 219 -29.40 -12.34 -6.71
CA GLU A 219 -30.73 -11.71 -6.81
C GLU A 219 -31.09 -11.33 -8.26
N PHE A 220 -30.13 -10.79 -9.02
CA PHE A 220 -30.35 -10.41 -10.41
C PHE A 220 -30.62 -11.62 -11.31
N VAL A 221 -29.84 -12.70 -11.18
CA VAL A 221 -30.01 -13.93 -11.96
C VAL A 221 -31.36 -14.57 -11.66
N GLU A 222 -31.73 -14.68 -10.37
CA GLU A 222 -33.02 -15.27 -9.98
C GLU A 222 -34.21 -14.47 -10.50
N ALA A 223 -34.15 -13.14 -10.45
CA ALA A 223 -35.29 -12.29 -10.80
C ALA A 223 -35.38 -11.91 -12.29
N MET A 224 -34.24 -11.69 -12.96
CA MET A 224 -34.19 -11.03 -14.27
C MET A 224 -33.62 -11.89 -15.38
N GLN A 225 -32.59 -12.70 -15.09
CA GLN A 225 -31.85 -13.43 -16.14
C GLN A 225 -31.33 -14.79 -15.65
N PRO A 226 -32.21 -15.83 -15.55
CA PRO A 226 -31.84 -17.12 -14.99
C PRO A 226 -30.74 -17.89 -15.73
N SER A 227 -30.48 -17.55 -16.99
CA SER A 227 -29.43 -18.17 -17.81
C SER A 227 -28.05 -17.51 -17.67
N LEU A 228 -27.96 -16.35 -17.01
CA LEU A 228 -26.68 -15.65 -16.84
C LEU A 228 -25.80 -16.38 -15.83
N GLN A 229 -24.61 -16.75 -16.27
CA GLN A 229 -23.57 -17.31 -15.41
C GLN A 229 -22.68 -16.18 -14.88
N TYR A 230 -22.27 -16.28 -13.60
CA TYR A 230 -21.33 -15.32 -13.04
C TYR A 230 -20.15 -15.99 -12.33
N THR A 231 -18.98 -15.41 -12.53
CA THR A 231 -17.71 -15.83 -11.91
C THR A 231 -17.13 -14.66 -11.13
N LEU A 232 -16.76 -14.92 -9.87
CA LEU A 232 -16.15 -13.94 -8.99
C LEU A 232 -14.74 -14.41 -8.64
N VAL A 233 -13.74 -13.70 -9.16
CA VAL A 233 -12.33 -14.05 -9.01
C VAL A 233 -11.70 -13.13 -7.97
N HIS A 234 -11.29 -13.73 -6.85
CA HIS A 234 -10.45 -13.04 -5.88
C HIS A 234 -9.02 -12.98 -6.38
N VAL A 235 -8.54 -11.76 -6.61
CA VAL A 235 -7.15 -11.51 -7.00
C VAL A 235 -6.40 -11.13 -5.72
N PRO A 236 -5.38 -11.90 -5.28
CA PRO A 236 -4.58 -11.51 -4.13
C PRO A 236 -4.04 -10.09 -4.30
N GLY A 237 -4.44 -9.18 -3.39
CA GLY A 237 -4.09 -7.76 -3.48
C GLY A 237 -2.59 -7.55 -3.39
N LEU A 238 -1.99 -7.04 -4.46
CA LEU A 238 -0.58 -6.66 -4.48
C LEU A 238 -0.46 -5.17 -4.17
N ILE A 239 0.26 -4.83 -3.10
CA ILE A 239 0.42 -3.44 -2.64
C ILE A 239 1.84 -2.94 -2.87
N LYS A 240 1.96 -1.64 -3.12
CA LYS A 240 3.23 -0.91 -3.09
C LYS A 240 3.21 0.13 -1.98
N TYR A 241 4.38 0.45 -1.45
CA TYR A 241 4.55 1.58 -0.53
C TYR A 241 5.28 2.70 -1.25
N LEU A 242 4.90 3.94 -0.96
CA LEU A 242 5.65 5.09 -1.43
C LEU A 242 7.01 5.18 -0.72
N GLN A 243 7.93 5.93 -1.33
CA GLN A 243 9.15 6.33 -0.64
C GLN A 243 8.80 7.09 0.65
N PRO A 244 9.40 6.76 1.81
CA PRO A 244 9.01 7.36 3.09
C PRO A 244 9.04 8.89 3.13
N SER A 245 9.98 9.52 2.44
CA SER A 245 10.11 10.97 2.33
C SER A 245 8.93 11.60 1.56
N LYS A 246 8.54 10.99 0.44
CA LYS A 246 7.40 11.41 -0.39
C LYS A 246 6.08 11.25 0.36
N GLU A 247 5.87 10.08 0.99
CA GLU A 247 4.68 9.80 1.80
C GLU A 247 4.51 10.80 2.95
N ARG A 248 5.59 11.05 3.71
CA ARG A 248 5.62 12.03 4.80
C ARG A 248 5.30 13.44 4.32
N LYS A 249 5.82 13.83 3.16
CA LYS A 249 5.56 15.15 2.56
C LYS A 249 4.09 15.31 2.20
N ILE A 250 3.48 14.29 1.60
CA ILE A 250 2.05 14.28 1.25
C ILE A 250 1.19 14.37 2.53
N ILE A 251 1.48 13.55 3.55
CA ILE A 251 0.75 13.57 4.83
C ILE A 251 0.83 14.95 5.50
N SER A 252 2.02 15.54 5.54
CA SER A 252 2.23 16.90 6.08
C SER A 252 1.32 17.92 5.40
N ARG A 253 1.21 17.86 4.07
CA ARG A 253 0.38 18.77 3.28
C ARG A 253 -1.11 18.55 3.53
N ILE A 254 -1.57 17.31 3.56
CA ILE A 254 -2.96 16.97 3.89
C ILE A 254 -3.35 17.50 5.27
N PHE A 255 -2.48 17.33 6.27
CA PHE A 255 -2.75 17.81 7.62
C PHE A 255 -2.81 19.33 7.68
N LYS A 256 -1.94 20.03 6.94
CA LYS A 256 -2.02 21.48 6.81
C LYS A 256 -3.36 21.92 6.21
N GLU A 257 -3.75 21.34 5.08
CA GLU A 257 -5.01 21.67 4.40
C GLU A 257 -6.25 21.35 5.27
N HIS A 258 -6.20 20.25 6.03
CA HIS A 258 -7.22 19.93 7.02
C HIS A 258 -7.29 20.96 8.15
N ASN A 259 -6.15 21.39 8.68
CA ASN A 259 -6.11 22.40 9.73
C ASN A 259 -6.64 23.76 9.25
N ASP A 260 -6.32 24.13 8.00
CA ASP A 260 -6.84 25.34 7.36
C ASP A 260 -8.37 25.26 7.22
N ALA A 261 -8.92 24.12 6.78
CA ALA A 261 -10.35 23.88 6.70
C ALA A 261 -11.06 23.86 8.08
N ALA A 262 -10.44 23.22 9.09
CA ALA A 262 -10.97 23.15 10.44
C ALA A 262 -11.01 24.54 11.11
N ALA A 263 -10.02 25.40 10.85
CA ALA A 263 -10.01 26.78 11.33
C ALA A 263 -11.13 27.62 10.69
N GLY A 264 -11.38 27.46 9.38
CA GLY A 264 -12.47 28.14 8.68
C GLY A 264 -13.87 27.80 9.21
N LEU A 265 -14.08 26.55 9.66
CA LEU A 265 -15.33 26.11 10.29
C LEU A 265 -15.52 26.65 11.72
N GLY A 266 -14.44 26.96 12.43
CA GLY A 266 -14.49 27.51 13.79
C GLY A 266 -15.00 28.95 13.86
N SER A 267 -14.90 29.71 12.77
CA SER A 267 -15.29 31.13 12.68
C SER A 267 -16.73 31.36 12.18
N ARG A 268 -17.39 30.37 11.58
CA ARG A 268 -18.80 30.49 11.15
C ARG A 268 -19.71 30.02 12.28
N ASN A 269 -20.52 30.93 12.82
CA ASN A 269 -21.57 30.61 13.79
C ASN A 269 -22.43 29.47 13.26
N HIS A 270 -22.56 28.41 14.07
CA HIS A 270 -23.26 27.18 13.75
C HIS A 270 -24.71 27.42 13.34
N ALA A 271 -25.00 27.30 12.04
CA ALA A 271 -26.34 26.91 11.61
C ALA A 271 -26.57 25.46 12.08
N GLN A 272 -27.55 25.28 12.96
CA GLN A 272 -27.92 23.99 13.54
C GLN A 272 -28.42 23.06 12.43
N GLY A 273 -27.86 21.84 12.34
CA GLY A 273 -28.46 20.74 11.56
C GLY A 273 -27.60 20.10 10.46
N ALA A 274 -26.48 20.69 10.04
CA ALA A 274 -25.63 20.05 9.03
C ALA A 274 -24.80 18.89 9.63
N PRO A 275 -24.80 17.68 9.02
CA PRO A 275 -23.94 16.59 9.46
C PRO A 275 -22.48 17.03 9.50
N ARG A 276 -21.72 16.63 10.53
CA ARG A 276 -20.28 16.90 10.56
C ARG A 276 -19.61 16.04 9.49
N LEU A 277 -19.17 16.65 8.39
CA LEU A 277 -18.49 15.94 7.30
C LEU A 277 -17.13 15.35 7.74
N PHE A 278 -16.43 15.98 8.68
CA PHE A 278 -15.12 15.52 9.15
C PHE A 278 -14.76 16.00 10.58
N TYR A 279 -13.65 15.48 11.14
CA TYR A 279 -13.13 15.91 12.45
C TYR A 279 -12.73 17.39 12.45
N THR A 280 -13.16 18.16 13.45
CA THR A 280 -12.99 19.63 13.46
C THR A 280 -11.87 20.14 14.37
N GLY A 281 -11.06 19.24 14.94
CA GLY A 281 -9.85 19.62 15.67
C GLY A 281 -8.65 19.69 14.75
N LYS A 282 -7.59 20.37 15.17
CA LYS A 282 -6.33 20.37 14.42
C LYS A 282 -5.64 19.01 14.54
N VAL A 283 -4.95 18.61 13.47
CA VAL A 283 -4.21 17.36 13.37
C VAL A 283 -2.76 17.67 13.01
N TYR A 284 -1.84 17.04 13.72
CA TYR A 284 -0.41 17.13 13.47
C TYR A 284 0.15 15.72 13.43
N HIS A 285 1.28 15.51 12.76
CA HIS A 285 2.05 14.30 12.95
C HIS A 285 3.24 14.61 13.87
N LYS A 286 3.66 13.62 14.65
CA LYS A 286 4.91 13.65 15.41
C LYS A 286 5.64 12.33 15.24
N GLU A 287 6.94 12.34 15.40
CA GLU A 287 7.69 11.11 15.55
C GLU A 287 7.44 10.52 16.94
N LYS A 288 7.10 9.24 16.96
CA LYS A 288 7.02 8.44 18.17
C LYS A 288 8.19 7.46 18.13
N ARG A 289 9.09 7.60 19.10
CA ARG A 289 10.15 6.62 19.37
C ARG A 289 9.50 5.32 19.85
N LEU A 290 9.86 4.21 19.21
CA LEU A 290 9.40 2.87 19.59
C LEU A 290 10.39 2.13 20.49
N GLY A 291 11.69 2.45 20.39
CA GLY A 291 12.77 1.80 21.11
C GLY A 291 14.12 2.16 20.48
N ALA A 292 15.22 1.61 21.01
CA ALA A 292 16.48 1.56 20.28
C ALA A 292 16.64 0.19 19.61
N ALA A 293 17.39 0.16 18.51
CA ALA A 293 17.71 -1.05 17.77
C ALA A 293 19.05 -0.87 17.05
N TYR A 294 19.67 -1.97 16.66
CA TYR A 294 20.73 -1.93 15.65
C TYR A 294 20.08 -1.99 14.27
N ILE A 295 20.06 -0.88 13.55
CA ILE A 295 19.38 -0.72 12.27
C ILE A 295 20.32 -1.16 11.15
N LEU A 296 19.95 -2.20 10.40
CA LEU A 296 20.82 -2.73 9.35
C LEU A 296 21.00 -1.70 8.22
N THR A 297 22.24 -1.53 7.78
CA THR A 297 22.52 -0.66 6.63
C THR A 297 21.87 -1.22 5.37
N THR A 298 21.59 -0.38 4.38
CA THR A 298 21.05 -0.84 3.09
C THR A 298 21.93 -1.88 2.42
N GLN A 299 23.26 -1.73 2.50
CA GLN A 299 24.21 -2.68 1.94
C GLN A 299 24.15 -4.02 2.70
N SER A 300 24.13 -3.99 4.03
CA SER A 300 24.02 -5.18 4.87
C SER A 300 22.72 -5.94 4.64
N ARG A 301 21.60 -5.23 4.46
CA ARG A 301 20.31 -5.86 4.12
C ARG A 301 20.39 -6.61 2.80
N ARG A 302 21.01 -6.03 1.78
CA ARG A 302 21.23 -6.69 0.47
C ARG A 302 22.14 -7.91 0.60
N LYS A 303 23.27 -7.78 1.31
CA LYS A 303 24.20 -8.89 1.58
C LYS A 303 23.50 -10.03 2.29
N LEU A 304 22.73 -9.72 3.35
CA LEU A 304 22.00 -10.70 4.13
C LEU A 304 20.93 -11.40 3.27
N VAL A 305 20.13 -10.66 2.50
CA VAL A 305 19.12 -11.27 1.63
C VAL A 305 19.78 -12.19 0.60
N ALA A 306 20.84 -11.74 -0.08
CA ALA A 306 21.55 -12.57 -1.07
C ALA A 306 22.12 -13.85 -0.44
N PHE A 307 22.72 -13.73 0.75
CA PHE A 307 23.24 -14.86 1.50
C PHE A 307 22.15 -15.86 1.87
N ILE A 308 21.04 -15.39 2.45
CA ILE A 308 19.93 -16.28 2.85
C ILE A 308 19.31 -16.96 1.63
N VAL A 309 19.13 -16.25 0.53
CA VAL A 309 18.65 -16.86 -0.73
C VAL A 309 19.61 -17.96 -1.16
N GLN A 310 20.92 -17.72 -1.14
CA GLN A 310 21.91 -18.73 -1.50
C GLN A 310 21.91 -19.95 -0.56
N THR A 311 21.82 -19.73 0.75
CA THR A 311 21.89 -20.80 1.76
C THR A 311 20.59 -21.61 1.84
N LEU A 312 19.43 -20.98 1.68
CA LEU A 312 18.11 -21.61 1.82
C LEU A 312 17.48 -22.07 0.50
N SER A 313 17.95 -21.60 -0.67
CA SER A 313 17.46 -22.08 -1.97
C SER A 313 17.42 -23.59 -2.13
N PRO A 314 18.35 -24.40 -1.57
CA PRO A 314 18.30 -25.86 -1.70
C PRO A 314 17.20 -26.52 -0.85
N THR A 315 16.71 -25.84 0.20
CA THR A 315 15.87 -26.43 1.25
C THR A 315 14.48 -25.82 1.34
N VAL A 316 14.26 -24.64 0.76
CA VAL A 316 13.00 -23.88 0.88
C VAL A 316 12.56 -23.41 -0.51
N ASN A 317 11.26 -23.55 -0.80
CA ASN A 317 10.67 -22.94 -1.98
C ASN A 317 10.70 -21.41 -1.85
N LEU A 318 11.53 -20.76 -2.66
CA LEU A 318 11.77 -19.31 -2.60
C LEU A 318 10.58 -18.48 -3.10
N ASP A 319 9.67 -19.07 -3.88
CA ASP A 319 8.58 -18.34 -4.53
C ASP A 319 7.59 -17.72 -3.52
N ASP A 320 7.49 -18.29 -2.32
CA ASP A 320 6.64 -17.79 -1.23
C ASP A 320 7.40 -16.94 -0.20
N LEU A 321 8.74 -16.94 -0.24
CA LEU A 321 9.58 -16.42 0.83
C LEU A 321 9.89 -14.93 0.66
N HIS A 322 9.24 -14.09 1.45
CA HIS A 322 9.51 -12.65 1.46
C HIS A 322 10.59 -12.28 2.48
N ILE A 323 11.83 -12.15 2.02
CA ILE A 323 12.98 -11.85 2.90
C ILE A 323 13.22 -10.34 3.00
N SER A 324 13.00 -9.74 4.18
CA SER A 324 13.36 -8.37 4.49
C SER A 324 13.85 -8.23 5.94
N GLY A 325 15.17 -8.27 6.13
CA GLY A 325 15.80 -7.86 7.39
C GLY A 325 15.81 -6.34 7.52
N ARG A 326 15.43 -5.81 8.69
CA ARG A 326 15.37 -4.36 8.92
C ARG A 326 16.32 -3.88 10.00
N TYR A 327 16.35 -4.58 11.12
CA TYR A 327 17.12 -4.25 12.30
C TYR A 327 17.32 -5.52 13.13
N ILE A 328 18.24 -5.46 14.07
CA ILE A 328 18.48 -6.48 15.09
C ILE A 328 17.76 -6.04 16.36
N LEU A 329 17.02 -6.95 16.97
CA LEU A 329 16.33 -6.70 18.23
C LEU A 329 17.32 -6.64 19.38
N CYS A 330 17.28 -5.55 20.14
CA CYS A 330 18.13 -5.38 21.32
C CYS A 330 17.37 -4.98 22.58
N THR A 331 16.13 -4.51 22.47
CA THR A 331 15.24 -4.25 23.60
C THR A 331 13.80 -4.62 23.24
N GLU A 332 12.97 -4.82 24.25
CA GLU A 332 11.53 -4.96 24.05
C GLU A 332 10.89 -3.68 23.44
N HIS A 333 9.80 -3.85 22.69
CA HIS A 333 9.10 -2.71 22.11
C HIS A 333 8.51 -1.81 23.19
N GLY A 334 8.85 -0.52 23.17
CA GLY A 334 8.35 0.46 24.14
C GLY A 334 9.24 0.64 25.36
N THR A 335 10.30 -0.16 25.52
CA THR A 335 11.35 0.13 26.49
C THR A 335 12.29 1.17 25.89
N ILE A 336 12.38 2.31 26.56
CA ILE A 336 13.39 3.32 26.23
C ILE A 336 14.69 2.76 26.80
N THR A 337 15.57 2.29 25.93
CA THR A 337 16.92 1.85 26.32
C THR A 337 17.53 2.88 27.27
N ASN A 338 18.05 2.42 28.40
CA ASN A 338 18.68 3.27 29.40
C ASN A 338 19.78 4.11 28.72
N ARG A 339 19.81 5.43 28.98
CA ARG A 339 20.80 6.37 28.42
C ARG A 339 22.23 5.88 28.66
N LYS A 340 22.48 5.23 29.81
CA LYS A 340 23.76 4.59 30.15
C LYS A 340 24.10 3.47 29.16
N ILE A 341 23.20 2.50 29.00
CA ILE A 341 23.37 1.37 28.07
C ILE A 341 23.57 1.84 26.63
N ALA A 342 22.77 2.81 26.19
CA ALA A 342 22.91 3.38 24.86
C ALA A 342 24.30 4.02 24.66
N THR A 343 24.81 4.73 25.67
CA THR A 343 26.15 5.32 25.64
C THR A 343 27.24 4.24 25.61
N MET A 344 27.11 3.17 26.41
CA MET A 344 28.03 2.03 26.41
C MET A 344 28.11 1.34 25.03
N ILE A 345 26.99 1.20 24.33
CA ILE A 345 26.95 0.65 22.97
C ILE A 345 27.66 1.59 21.97
N LEU A 346 27.41 2.89 22.07
CA LEU A 346 27.99 3.90 21.18
C LEU A 346 29.51 4.00 21.37
N THR A 347 29.99 4.01 22.61
CA THR A 347 31.42 3.99 22.94
C THR A 347 32.06 2.63 22.69
N GLY A 348 31.28 1.57 22.64
CA GLY A 348 31.76 0.19 22.56
C GLY A 348 32.40 -0.31 23.86
N SER A 349 32.21 0.38 24.99
CA SER A 349 32.80 0.03 26.28
C SER A 349 31.75 -0.52 27.24
N ALA A 350 32.13 -1.57 27.99
CA ALA A 350 31.33 -2.12 29.08
C ALA A 350 31.47 -1.31 30.38
N GLU A 351 32.35 -0.31 30.42
CA GLU A 351 32.53 0.58 31.56
C GLU A 351 31.37 1.55 31.70
N GLU A 352 30.98 1.85 32.94
CA GLU A 352 29.90 2.79 33.20
C GLU A 352 30.32 4.22 32.82
N PRO A 353 29.62 4.88 31.88
CA PRO A 353 30.00 6.21 31.41
C PRO A 353 29.62 7.30 32.41
N SER A 354 30.40 8.40 32.43
CA SER A 354 30.06 9.60 33.23
C SER A 354 28.80 10.29 32.69
N ASP A 355 28.14 11.10 33.52
CA ASP A 355 26.96 11.87 33.10
C ASP A 355 27.27 12.83 31.94
N GLU A 356 28.45 13.46 31.91
CA GLU A 356 28.84 14.32 30.78
C GLU A 356 28.99 13.52 29.47
N THR A 357 29.55 12.31 29.56
CA THR A 357 29.70 11.41 28.42
C THR A 357 28.33 10.98 27.91
N ILE A 358 27.41 10.64 28.80
CA ILE A 358 26.04 10.29 28.45
C ILE A 358 25.34 11.45 27.75
N ASP A 359 25.45 12.67 28.26
CA ASP A 359 24.82 13.84 27.65
C ASP A 359 25.37 14.13 26.25
N ALA A 360 26.70 14.03 26.06
CA ALA A 360 27.35 14.23 24.77
C ALA A 360 26.89 13.20 23.72
N TYR A 361 26.96 11.90 24.03
CA TYR A 361 26.56 10.84 23.10
C TYR A 361 25.05 10.83 22.84
N MET A 362 24.22 11.16 23.84
CA MET A 362 22.78 11.30 23.60
C MET A 362 22.47 12.50 22.71
N HIS A 363 23.22 13.59 22.80
CA HIS A 363 23.11 14.70 21.86
C HIS A 363 23.47 14.28 20.43
N PHE A 364 24.59 13.55 20.24
CA PHE A 364 24.98 13.05 18.92
C PHE A 364 23.98 12.05 18.34
N MET A 365 23.49 11.11 19.14
CA MET A 365 22.46 10.15 18.74
C MET A 365 21.14 10.83 18.35
N ASN A 366 20.75 11.90 19.06
CA ASN A 366 19.54 12.67 18.75
C ASN A 366 19.70 13.58 17.51
N THR A 367 20.92 14.03 17.22
CA THR A 367 21.22 14.87 16.04
C THR A 367 21.57 14.05 14.80
N GLY A 368 21.84 12.75 14.94
CA GLY A 368 22.20 11.86 13.84
C GLY A 368 23.64 12.04 13.35
N ASN A 369 24.49 12.71 14.14
CA ASN A 369 25.87 13.05 13.77
C ASN A 369 26.90 12.01 14.22
N ASP A 370 26.48 10.95 14.91
CA ASP A 370 27.39 9.94 15.47
C ASP A 370 27.65 8.77 14.51
N ASN A 371 28.86 8.24 14.49
CA ASN A 371 29.17 7.01 13.77
C ASN A 371 28.84 5.79 14.64
N ALA A 372 27.56 5.47 14.75
CA ALA A 372 27.04 4.35 15.54
C ALA A 372 27.16 2.99 14.81
N ARG A 373 28.05 2.87 13.82
CA ARG A 373 28.21 1.69 12.97
C ARG A 373 28.88 0.56 13.76
N ILE A 374 28.23 -0.59 13.80
CA ILE A 374 28.69 -1.81 14.47
C ILE A 374 28.58 -2.96 13.48
N SER A 375 29.66 -3.75 13.38
CA SER A 375 29.69 -4.94 12.55
C SER A 375 29.30 -6.18 13.36
N PHE A 376 28.45 -7.00 12.77
CA PHE A 376 27.95 -8.24 13.32
C PHE A 376 28.24 -9.40 12.37
N MET A 377 28.56 -10.56 12.92
CA MET A 377 28.70 -11.81 12.18
C MET A 377 27.40 -12.60 12.28
N VAL A 378 26.89 -13.08 11.15
CA VAL A 378 25.77 -14.04 11.13
C VAL A 378 26.27 -15.40 11.57
N THR A 379 25.58 -16.00 12.54
CA THR A 379 26.02 -17.25 13.19
C THR A 379 25.08 -18.40 12.90
N LYS A 380 23.77 -18.16 12.92
CA LYS A 380 22.76 -19.20 12.67
C LYS A 380 21.59 -18.66 11.88
N ILE A 381 20.96 -19.53 11.09
CA ILE A 381 19.71 -19.26 10.39
C ILE A 381 18.65 -20.22 10.93
N GLY A 382 17.53 -19.69 11.37
CA GLY A 382 16.38 -20.47 11.83
C GLY A 382 15.24 -20.39 10.83
N THR A 383 14.65 -21.53 10.48
CA THR A 383 13.46 -21.61 9.62
C THR A 383 12.33 -22.33 10.35
N ALA A 384 11.15 -21.71 10.43
CA ALA A 384 9.96 -22.28 11.04
C ALA A 384 9.00 -22.85 9.97
N PRO A 385 8.15 -23.84 10.32
CA PRO A 385 7.21 -24.46 9.38
C PRO A 385 6.21 -23.51 8.73
N ASN A 386 5.94 -22.38 9.38
CA ASN A 386 5.04 -21.33 8.87
C ASN A 386 5.72 -20.37 7.86
N GLY A 387 6.95 -20.67 7.43
CA GLY A 387 7.75 -19.86 6.52
C GLY A 387 8.52 -18.71 7.20
N GLN A 388 8.45 -18.58 8.53
CA GLN A 388 9.25 -17.58 9.23
C GLN A 388 10.72 -17.94 9.20
N CYS A 389 11.54 -16.92 8.90
CA CYS A 389 12.99 -17.03 8.90
C CYS A 389 13.59 -16.00 9.85
N VAL A 390 14.60 -16.41 10.60
CA VAL A 390 15.35 -15.57 11.53
C VAL A 390 16.85 -15.81 11.39
N CYS A 391 17.65 -14.83 11.79
CA CYS A 391 19.10 -14.98 11.88
C CYS A 391 19.61 -14.54 13.24
N ASP A 392 20.45 -15.36 13.85
CA ASP A 392 21.19 -14.97 15.05
C ASP A 392 22.54 -14.39 14.65
N VAL A 393 22.88 -13.28 15.30
CA VAL A 393 24.13 -12.56 15.04
C VAL A 393 24.90 -12.32 16.32
N LYS A 394 26.22 -12.18 16.19
CA LYS A 394 27.12 -11.80 17.29
C LYS A 394 27.98 -10.62 16.85
N SER A 395 28.54 -9.88 17.81
CA SER A 395 29.49 -8.82 17.48
C SER A 395 30.65 -9.41 16.66
N GLY A 396 31.05 -8.70 15.59
CA GLY A 396 32.26 -9.04 14.84
C GLY A 396 33.55 -8.77 15.60
N ASP A 397 33.46 -7.92 16.63
CA ASP A 397 34.53 -7.60 17.57
C ASP A 397 34.06 -8.01 18.97
N GLU A 398 34.64 -9.09 19.50
CA GLU A 398 34.28 -9.63 20.82
C GLU A 398 34.61 -8.67 21.97
N THR A 399 35.50 -7.69 21.74
CA THR A 399 35.86 -6.69 22.75
C THR A 399 34.88 -5.52 22.80
N ARG A 400 34.11 -5.32 21.72
CA ARG A 400 33.13 -4.23 21.64
C ARG A 400 31.86 -4.59 22.40
N TYR A 401 31.45 -3.71 23.31
CA TYR A 401 30.19 -3.87 24.04
C TYR A 401 28.98 -3.82 23.10
N VAL A 402 28.17 -4.88 23.14
CA VAL A 402 26.85 -4.97 22.53
C VAL A 402 25.86 -5.44 23.58
N TYR A 403 24.65 -4.90 23.53
CA TYR A 403 23.57 -5.19 24.48
C TYR A 403 22.39 -5.86 23.79
N THR A 404 21.76 -6.80 24.49
CA THR A 404 20.44 -7.36 24.19
C THR A 404 19.75 -7.80 25.48
N GLU A 405 18.44 -7.57 25.59
CA GLU A 405 17.58 -8.13 26.65
C GLU A 405 17.12 -9.55 26.34
N PHE A 406 17.38 -10.02 25.12
CA PHE A 406 16.97 -11.33 24.63
C PHE A 406 18.13 -12.34 24.70
N PRO A 407 17.83 -13.65 24.65
CA PRO A 407 18.87 -14.70 24.65
C PRO A 407 19.90 -14.55 23.51
N ALA A 408 19.51 -13.93 22.40
CA ALA A 408 20.38 -13.65 21.28
C ALA A 408 20.00 -12.32 20.59
N LEU A 409 20.96 -11.74 19.87
CA LEU A 409 20.67 -10.68 18.90
C LEU A 409 20.09 -11.34 17.64
N ARG A 410 18.78 -11.15 17.42
CA ARG A 410 18.03 -11.83 16.36
C ARG A 410 17.52 -10.83 15.32
N ILE A 411 17.66 -11.19 14.05
CA ILE A 411 17.14 -10.47 12.90
C ILE A 411 15.94 -11.25 12.36
N PRO A 412 14.72 -10.72 12.45
CA PRO A 412 13.58 -11.28 11.74
C PRO A 412 13.72 -10.99 10.24
N LEU A 413 13.46 -12.00 9.41
CA LEU A 413 13.63 -11.91 7.97
C LEU A 413 12.31 -11.84 7.19
N THR A 414 11.11 -11.89 7.78
CA THR A 414 9.85 -11.97 6.99
C THR A 414 9.14 -10.64 6.73
N ALA A 415 8.35 -10.58 5.64
CA ALA A 415 7.47 -9.45 5.30
C ALA A 415 6.39 -9.15 6.36
N PRO A 416 5.90 -7.90 6.42
CA PRO A 416 5.08 -7.36 7.52
C PRO A 416 3.59 -7.74 7.45
N SER A 417 3.20 -8.86 6.82
CA SER A 417 1.77 -9.26 6.75
C SER A 417 1.15 -9.47 8.14
N SER A 418 1.98 -9.56 9.18
CA SER A 418 1.60 -9.54 10.58
C SER A 418 2.29 -8.37 11.30
N GLN A 419 1.52 -7.33 11.63
CA GLN A 419 1.94 -6.21 12.50
C GLN A 419 2.30 -6.64 13.95
N LEU A 420 2.39 -7.94 14.24
CA LEU A 420 2.41 -8.51 15.59
C LEU A 420 3.69 -9.23 16.00
N ILE A 421 4.66 -9.45 15.09
CA ILE A 421 5.70 -10.48 15.31
C ILE A 421 7.05 -9.94 15.77
N ASP A 422 7.29 -8.63 15.64
CA ASP A 422 8.64 -8.09 15.82
C ASP A 422 9.19 -8.24 17.26
N THR A 423 8.39 -8.51 18.29
CA THR A 423 8.87 -8.76 19.67
C THR A 423 8.01 -9.78 20.42
N SER A 424 7.32 -10.70 19.74
CA SER A 424 6.55 -11.71 20.48
C SER A 424 7.52 -12.65 21.22
N PRO A 425 7.15 -13.18 22.40
CA PRO A 425 7.93 -14.21 23.09
C PRO A 425 8.24 -15.43 22.19
N GLU A 426 7.38 -15.68 21.20
CA GLU A 426 7.55 -16.75 20.21
C GLU A 426 8.77 -16.54 19.30
N LEU A 427 9.16 -15.30 19.00
CA LEU A 427 10.33 -15.03 18.14
C LEU A 427 11.64 -15.58 18.75
N PHE A 428 11.72 -15.59 20.09
CA PHE A 428 12.86 -16.08 20.86
C PHE A 428 12.65 -17.48 21.42
N ASN A 429 11.59 -18.18 20.99
CA ASN A 429 11.40 -19.60 21.28
C ASN A 429 12.18 -20.43 20.25
N ASP A 430 13.37 -20.88 20.62
CA ASP A 430 14.28 -21.62 19.72
C ASP A 430 13.69 -22.94 19.22
N ASP A 431 12.74 -23.55 19.94
CA ASP A 431 12.08 -24.80 19.57
C ASP A 431 11.16 -24.66 18.34
N LEU A 432 10.78 -23.43 17.98
CA LEU A 432 9.95 -23.16 16.80
C LEU A 432 10.74 -23.22 15.49
N TYR A 433 12.07 -23.25 15.56
CA TYR A 433 12.94 -23.11 14.39
C TYR A 433 13.82 -24.33 14.21
N THR A 434 13.96 -24.75 12.95
CA THR A 434 15.06 -25.62 12.54
C THR A 434 16.28 -24.75 12.27
N TRP A 435 17.36 -24.98 13.02
CA TRP A 435 18.55 -24.15 12.99
C TRP A 435 19.65 -24.73 12.10
N THR A 436 20.23 -23.88 11.27
CA THR A 436 21.44 -24.15 10.48
C THR A 436 22.55 -23.25 10.99
N ASP A 437 23.68 -23.83 11.42
CA ASP A 437 24.87 -23.08 11.79
C ASP A 437 25.61 -22.62 10.52
N VAL A 438 25.87 -21.33 10.42
CA VAL A 438 26.54 -20.68 9.29
C VAL A 438 27.74 -19.84 9.72
N SER A 439 28.22 -20.04 10.96
CA SER A 439 29.36 -19.31 11.51
C SER A 439 30.63 -19.46 10.67
N SER A 440 30.81 -20.61 9.99
CA SER A 440 31.94 -20.88 9.12
C SER A 440 31.97 -20.01 7.84
N GLU A 441 30.81 -19.49 7.42
CA GLU A 441 30.70 -18.66 6.21
C GLU A 441 31.13 -17.20 6.45
N LYS A 442 31.30 -16.80 7.73
CA LYS A 442 31.82 -15.48 8.15
C LYS A 442 31.12 -14.30 7.48
N LEU A 443 29.79 -14.39 7.26
CA LEU A 443 29.03 -13.27 6.72
C LEU A 443 29.03 -12.11 7.72
N MET A 444 29.65 -11.00 7.32
CA MET A 444 29.66 -9.75 8.08
C MET A 444 28.57 -8.80 7.57
N ILE A 445 27.78 -8.29 8.51
CA ILE A 445 26.75 -7.28 8.29
C ILE A 445 26.99 -6.11 9.23
N ASP A 446 26.76 -4.90 8.73
CA ASP A 446 26.84 -3.69 9.54
C ASP A 446 25.45 -3.16 9.91
N ALA A 447 25.34 -2.60 11.10
CA ALA A 447 24.16 -1.91 11.60
C ALA A 447 24.52 -0.61 12.31
N ASP A 448 23.65 0.39 12.22
CA ASP A 448 23.72 1.62 13.00
C ASP A 448 22.91 1.46 14.27
N PHE A 449 23.52 1.66 15.44
CA PHE A 449 22.74 1.76 16.67
C PHE A 449 21.96 3.08 16.71
N GLY A 450 20.63 3.00 16.81
CA GLY A 450 19.78 4.17 16.66
C GLY A 450 18.38 3.96 17.21
N TYR A 451 17.57 5.02 17.14
CA TYR A 451 16.16 4.93 17.52
C TYR A 451 15.29 4.52 16.36
N ARG A 452 14.39 3.56 16.62
CA ARG A 452 13.29 3.24 15.71
C ARG A 452 12.18 4.25 15.93
N PHE A 453 11.83 4.99 14.88
CA PHE A 453 10.72 5.94 14.91
C PHE A 453 9.59 5.50 13.99
N VAL A 454 8.37 5.88 14.36
CA VAL A 454 7.20 5.91 13.47
C VAL A 454 6.52 7.26 13.56
N LEU A 455 5.88 7.68 12.49
CA LEU A 455 4.99 8.83 12.47
C LEU A 455 3.66 8.45 13.13
N THR A 456 3.21 9.28 14.07
CA THR A 456 1.88 9.16 14.67
C THR A 456 1.11 10.46 14.57
N ALA A 457 -0.23 10.39 14.50
CA ALA A 457 -1.08 11.56 14.58
C ALA A 457 -1.22 12.08 16.01
N VAL A 458 -1.36 13.39 16.15
CA VAL A 458 -1.76 14.11 17.37
C VAL A 458 -2.99 14.93 17.04
N MET A 459 -4.10 14.60 17.70
CA MET A 459 -5.40 15.24 17.50
C MET A 459 -5.60 16.27 18.62
N ALA A 460 -5.59 17.56 18.28
CA ALA A 460 -5.80 18.62 19.27
C ALA A 460 -7.25 18.62 19.75
N LYS A 461 -7.46 18.43 21.07
CA LYS A 461 -8.80 18.56 21.67
C LYS A 461 -9.33 19.97 21.40
N LYS A 462 -10.63 20.09 21.09
CA LYS A 462 -11.31 21.39 21.02
C LYS A 462 -11.00 22.16 22.30
N THR A 463 -10.48 23.37 22.19
CA THR A 463 -10.42 24.31 23.31
C THR A 463 -11.85 24.46 23.84
N LYS A 464 -12.10 23.98 25.06
CA LYS A 464 -13.35 24.29 25.76
C LYS A 464 -13.42 25.82 25.78
N LYS A 465 -14.45 26.41 25.17
CA LYS A 465 -14.72 27.86 25.28
C LYS A 465 -14.67 28.18 26.78
N THR A 466 -13.69 28.99 27.18
CA THR A 466 -13.60 29.54 28.53
C THR A 466 -14.94 30.22 28.77
N ARG A 467 -15.71 29.68 29.72
CA ARG A 467 -17.01 30.22 30.11
C ARG A 467 -16.70 31.63 30.59
N LYS A 468 -17.02 32.66 29.79
CA LYS A 468 -16.88 34.06 30.20
C LYS A 468 -17.52 34.17 31.57
N ALA A 469 -16.73 34.55 32.57
CA ALA A 469 -17.25 34.89 33.87
C ALA A 469 -18.33 35.96 33.62
N ARG A 470 -19.57 35.65 34.00
CA ARG A 470 -20.60 36.67 34.15
C ARG A 470 -20.10 37.57 35.26
N ILE A 471 -19.69 38.78 34.89
CA ILE A 471 -19.59 39.91 35.82
C ILE A 471 -21.00 40.38 36.08
#